data_AF-A0A3D1IHD2-F1
#
_entry.id   AF-A0A3D1IHD2-F1
#
_cell.length_a   1.000
_cell.length_b   1.000
_cell.length_c   1.000
_cell.angle_alpha   90.00
_cell.angle_beta   90.00
_cell.angle_gamma   90.00
#
_symmetry.space_group_name_H-M   'P 1'
#
loop_
_entity.id
_entity.type
_entity.pdbx_description
1 polymer ?
#
loop_
_entity_poly.entity_id
_entity_poly.type
_entity_poly.pdbx_seq_one_letter_code
_entity_poly.pdbx_strand_id
1 'polypeptide(L)'
;MTGRRLGSLTRVGLGLVLGAAAVAASTYQAPAGAQSFPTSTDVETYRDTVETVFMEDRGGTTGGMASCVMCHTWQTSVRFSLETPETLDGWTSEQSRSNFDVIGQLINTADPESSRLLQKPLAQDAGGLPHTGGTFWTSTDDPEYGRLLQWIQRLPDDQFIPAPEPEIDFAFFRACVQDVFANPRDGQLPCTRCHSGGMIGFAPAPGRGDRWSDEEAQRAFQLISRVITPGNAEQSRFLLKPLHPDGGGAYTHNGPRRWESRSDPEWQMLAGWVRGERSGSSCS
;
A
#
# COMPACT_ATOMS: atom_id res chain seq x y z
N MET A 1 3.20 -54.37 -71.36
CA MET A 1 4.66 -54.59 -71.27
C MET A 1 5.35 -53.24 -71.38
N THR A 2 5.87 -52.71 -70.28
CA THR A 2 6.95 -51.70 -70.25
C THR A 2 7.51 -51.68 -68.82
N GLY A 3 8.84 -51.71 -68.73
CA GLY A 3 9.58 -52.29 -67.62
C GLY A 3 9.88 -51.35 -66.44
N ARG A 4 10.16 -52.03 -65.32
CA ARG A 4 10.52 -51.55 -63.99
C ARG A 4 12.05 -51.48 -63.88
N ARG A 5 12.62 -50.41 -63.31
CA ARG A 5 13.96 -50.43 -62.70
C ARG A 5 13.87 -49.83 -61.30
N LEU A 6 14.22 -50.64 -60.30
CA LEU A 6 14.40 -50.26 -58.90
C LEU A 6 15.74 -49.53 -58.74
N GLY A 7 15.73 -48.41 -58.01
CA GLY A 7 16.92 -47.77 -57.46
C GLY A 7 17.27 -48.37 -56.10
N SER A 8 18.54 -48.72 -55.92
CA SER A 8 19.08 -49.29 -54.67
C SER A 8 19.75 -48.19 -53.83
N LEU A 9 19.51 -48.26 -52.52
CA LEU A 9 19.90 -47.32 -51.49
C LEU A 9 21.41 -47.36 -51.21
N THR A 10 22.04 -46.18 -51.08
CA THR A 10 23.41 -46.04 -50.58
C THR A 10 23.36 -45.46 -49.16
N ARG A 11 23.86 -46.21 -48.17
CA ARG A 11 24.05 -45.75 -46.79
C ARG A 11 25.28 -44.85 -46.73
N VAL A 12 25.13 -43.62 -46.25
CA VAL A 12 26.24 -42.74 -45.86
C VAL A 12 26.22 -42.63 -44.34
N GLY A 13 27.34 -42.96 -43.71
CA GLY A 13 27.54 -42.89 -42.27
C GLY A 13 27.69 -41.46 -41.78
N LEU A 14 27.19 -41.19 -40.59
CA LEU A 14 27.44 -39.95 -39.85
C LEU A 14 28.14 -40.33 -38.54
N GLY A 15 29.44 -40.06 -38.48
CA GLY A 15 30.23 -40.20 -37.26
C GLY A 15 29.87 -39.10 -36.26
N LEU A 16 29.63 -39.48 -35.00
CA LEU A 16 29.51 -38.55 -33.89
C LEU A 16 30.88 -37.90 -33.63
N VAL A 17 30.95 -36.56 -33.71
CA VAL A 17 32.04 -35.77 -33.13
C VAL A 17 31.49 -35.15 -31.85
N LEU A 18 31.97 -35.61 -30.69
CA LEU A 18 31.72 -34.94 -29.41
C LEU A 18 32.55 -33.64 -29.36
N GLY A 19 31.90 -32.50 -29.57
CA GLY A 19 32.44 -31.20 -29.23
C GLY A 19 32.14 -30.87 -27.77
N ALA A 20 33.16 -30.91 -26.91
CA ALA A 20 33.07 -30.34 -25.56
C ALA A 20 33.08 -28.81 -25.65
N ALA A 21 31.92 -28.18 -25.49
CA ALA A 21 31.82 -26.75 -25.30
C ALA A 21 32.10 -26.42 -23.82
N ALA A 22 33.25 -25.80 -23.55
CA ALA A 22 33.54 -25.24 -22.24
C ALA A 22 32.66 -24.00 -22.02
N VAL A 23 31.70 -24.11 -21.10
CA VAL A 23 30.91 -22.97 -20.64
C VAL A 23 31.79 -22.17 -19.68
N ALA A 24 32.32 -21.05 -20.13
CA ALA A 24 32.97 -20.09 -19.25
C ALA A 24 31.90 -19.43 -18.36
N ALA A 25 31.85 -19.83 -17.09
CA ALA A 25 31.02 -19.15 -16.10
C ALA A 25 31.65 -17.79 -15.79
N SER A 26 31.08 -16.71 -16.33
CA SER A 26 31.37 -15.35 -15.86
C SER A 26 30.83 -15.19 -14.45
N THR A 27 31.71 -15.26 -13.46
CA THR A 27 31.41 -14.84 -12.09
C THR A 27 31.39 -13.31 -12.06
N TYR A 28 30.20 -12.73 -12.17
CA TYR A 28 29.99 -11.35 -11.75
C TYR A 28 30.19 -11.31 -10.22
N GLN A 29 31.38 -10.90 -9.79
CA GLN A 29 31.64 -10.59 -8.39
C GLN A 29 31.02 -9.22 -8.10
N ALA A 30 29.93 -9.20 -7.33
CA ALA A 30 29.42 -7.96 -6.75
C ALA A 30 30.53 -7.30 -5.91
N PRO A 31 30.67 -5.96 -5.94
CA PRO A 31 31.72 -5.29 -5.20
C PRO A 31 31.56 -5.56 -3.70
N ALA A 32 32.58 -6.19 -3.11
CA ALA A 32 32.67 -6.36 -1.67
C ALA A 32 32.90 -4.98 -1.02
N GLY A 33 31.89 -4.44 -0.33
CA GLY A 33 32.04 -3.20 0.42
C GLY A 33 30.78 -2.37 0.66
N ALA A 34 29.67 -2.59 -0.06
CA ALA A 34 28.41 -1.95 0.29
C ALA A 34 27.78 -2.69 1.48
N GLN A 35 27.89 -2.14 2.68
CA GLN A 35 27.02 -2.57 3.77
C GLN A 35 25.57 -2.35 3.33
N SER A 36 24.72 -3.35 3.50
CA SER A 36 23.29 -3.21 3.21
C SER A 36 22.71 -2.14 4.13
N PHE A 37 22.10 -1.11 3.55
CA PHE A 37 21.30 -0.15 4.29
C PHE A 37 19.98 -0.81 4.74
N PRO A 38 19.46 -0.52 5.95
CA PRO A 38 20.09 0.27 7.01
C PRO A 38 21.18 -0.50 7.76
N THR A 39 22.25 0.19 8.16
CA THR A 39 23.26 -0.34 9.08
C THR A 39 22.75 -0.33 10.52
N SER A 40 23.48 -0.95 11.47
CA SER A 40 23.11 -0.87 12.90
C SER A 40 23.10 0.56 13.42
N THR A 41 24.03 1.41 12.95
CA THR A 41 24.08 2.83 13.34
C THR A 41 22.92 3.63 12.77
N ASP A 42 22.44 3.30 11.56
CA ASP A 42 21.22 3.90 11.00
C ASP A 42 19.99 3.55 11.85
N VAL A 43 19.89 2.29 12.28
CA VAL A 43 18.82 1.83 13.19
C VAL A 43 18.91 2.52 14.54
N GLU A 44 20.09 2.66 15.14
CA GLU A 44 20.27 3.40 16.41
C GLU A 44 19.88 4.87 16.27
N THR A 45 20.30 5.53 15.18
CA THR A 45 19.93 6.93 14.91
C THR A 45 18.41 7.09 14.72
N TYR A 46 17.78 6.13 14.04
CA TYR A 46 16.33 6.07 13.89
C TYR A 46 15.61 5.90 15.24
N ARG A 47 16.10 5.02 16.11
CA ARG A 47 15.55 4.83 17.46
C ARG A 47 15.59 6.12 18.28
N ASP A 48 16.75 6.76 18.31
CA ASP A 48 16.97 7.96 19.14
C ASP A 48 16.21 9.19 18.61
N THR A 49 15.91 9.21 17.31
CA THR A 49 15.31 10.39 16.66
C THR A 49 13.83 10.25 16.39
N VAL A 50 13.40 9.09 15.89
CA VAL A 50 12.04 8.87 15.37
C VAL A 50 11.20 8.09 16.38
N GLU A 51 11.71 6.98 16.90
CA GLU A 51 10.94 6.16 17.85
C GLU A 51 10.67 6.91 19.16
N THR A 52 11.59 7.77 19.60
CA THR A 52 11.37 8.64 20.76
C THR A 52 10.14 9.55 20.58
N VAL A 53 9.91 10.09 19.37
CA VAL A 53 8.73 10.90 19.05
C VAL A 53 7.44 10.08 19.19
N PHE A 54 7.47 8.81 18.78
CA PHE A 54 6.31 7.92 18.88
C PHE A 54 6.02 7.52 20.32
N MET A 55 7.05 7.43 21.16
CA MET A 55 6.96 7.08 22.59
C MET A 55 6.67 8.27 23.50
N GLU A 56 6.69 9.50 22.98
CA GLU A 56 6.34 10.70 23.75
C GLU A 56 4.86 10.67 24.18
N ASP A 57 4.61 10.87 25.48
CA ASP A 57 3.24 10.95 25.98
C ASP A 57 2.59 12.29 25.58
N ARG A 58 1.73 12.22 24.58
CA ARG A 58 0.97 13.38 24.08
C ARG A 58 -0.46 13.41 24.61
N GLY A 59 -0.73 12.65 25.67
CA GLY A 59 -2.08 12.39 26.13
C GLY A 59 -2.85 11.46 25.18
N GLY A 60 -3.80 10.72 25.72
CA GLY A 60 -4.60 9.75 24.99
C GLY A 60 -5.75 9.23 25.84
N THR A 61 -6.59 8.37 25.27
CA THR A 61 -7.71 7.78 26.02
C THR A 61 -7.29 6.71 27.03
N THR A 62 -6.02 6.27 26.98
CA THR A 62 -5.47 5.22 27.83
C THR A 62 -4.21 5.74 28.51
N GLY A 63 -4.19 5.80 29.85
CA GLY A 63 -3.03 6.28 30.59
C GLY A 63 -1.82 5.34 30.47
N GLY A 64 -0.62 5.91 30.37
CA GLY A 64 0.65 5.17 30.35
C GLY A 64 1.11 4.66 28.97
N MET A 65 0.44 5.05 27.88
CA MET A 65 0.86 4.73 26.52
C MET A 65 0.82 5.97 25.62
N ALA A 66 1.92 6.21 24.91
CA ALA A 66 2.00 7.29 23.93
C ALA A 66 0.92 7.15 22.84
N SER A 67 0.33 8.28 22.45
CA SER A 67 -0.84 8.30 21.56
C SER A 67 -0.55 7.71 20.17
N CYS A 68 0.68 7.90 19.68
CA CYS A 68 1.13 7.37 18.39
C CYS A 68 1.24 5.85 18.44
N VAL A 69 1.97 5.31 19.42
CA VAL A 69 2.10 3.86 19.65
C VAL A 69 0.72 3.22 19.79
N MET A 70 -0.14 3.77 20.66
CA MET A 70 -1.45 3.19 20.93
C MET A 70 -2.28 2.98 19.65
N CYS A 71 -2.29 3.96 18.75
CA CYS A 71 -3.01 3.84 17.49
C CYS A 71 -2.29 2.92 16.51
N HIS A 72 -0.97 3.08 16.35
CA HIS A 72 -0.19 2.47 15.28
C HIS A 72 0.34 1.08 15.57
N THR A 73 0.12 0.52 16.76
CA THR A 73 0.45 -0.89 17.07
C THR A 73 -0.80 -1.78 17.19
N TRP A 74 -1.92 -1.24 17.69
CA TRP A 74 -3.10 -2.05 18.02
C TRP A 74 -4.37 -1.66 17.25
N GLN A 75 -4.58 -0.39 16.94
CA GLN A 75 -5.87 0.07 16.39
C GLN A 75 -5.85 0.18 14.86
N THR A 76 -4.68 0.37 14.26
CA THR A 76 -4.54 0.52 12.82
C THR A 76 -3.70 -0.60 12.24
N SER A 77 -4.24 -1.27 11.22
CA SER A 77 -3.54 -2.27 10.40
C SER A 77 -3.28 -1.74 8.97
N VAL A 78 -3.04 -0.42 8.84
CA VAL A 78 -2.82 0.26 7.55
C VAL A 78 -1.32 0.56 7.35
N ARG A 79 -0.96 1.37 6.33
CA ARG A 79 0.43 1.63 5.89
C ARG A 79 1.42 1.98 7.01
N PHE A 80 0.91 2.47 8.14
CA PHE A 80 1.70 2.71 9.34
C PHE A 80 1.24 1.79 10.46
N SER A 81 1.86 0.61 10.53
CA SER A 81 1.63 -0.41 11.55
C SER A 81 2.98 -0.80 12.14
N LEU A 82 3.26 -0.34 13.36
CA LEU A 82 4.46 -0.66 14.10
C LEU A 82 4.27 -1.96 14.87
N GLU A 83 5.38 -2.64 15.17
CA GLU A 83 5.36 -3.68 16.19
C GLU A 83 4.97 -3.09 17.54
N THR A 84 4.43 -3.90 18.45
CA THR A 84 4.19 -3.45 19.83
C THR A 84 5.53 -3.33 20.57
N PRO A 85 5.84 -2.20 21.24
CA PRO A 85 7.01 -2.09 22.10
C PRO A 85 7.11 -3.26 23.08
N GLU A 86 8.31 -3.83 23.25
CA GLU A 86 8.54 -4.90 24.22
C GLU A 86 8.38 -4.39 25.66
N THR A 87 8.79 -3.14 25.90
CA THR A 87 8.71 -2.50 27.22
C THR A 87 8.19 -1.07 27.12
N LEU A 88 7.95 -0.43 28.27
CA LEU A 88 7.63 1.00 28.32
C LEU A 88 8.77 1.89 27.81
N ASP A 89 9.99 1.37 27.77
CA ASP A 89 11.17 2.08 27.25
C ASP A 89 11.31 1.93 25.72
N GLY A 90 10.43 1.14 25.08
CA GLY A 90 10.33 1.05 23.63
C GLY A 90 10.56 -0.35 23.07
N TRP A 91 11.05 -0.37 21.83
CA TRP A 91 11.26 -1.56 21.01
C TRP A 91 12.63 -2.19 21.25
N THR A 92 12.78 -3.49 20.97
CA THR A 92 14.11 -4.11 20.82
C THR A 92 14.77 -3.66 19.51
N SER A 93 16.08 -3.85 19.38
CA SER A 93 16.79 -3.53 18.13
C SER A 93 16.27 -4.33 16.92
N GLU A 94 15.74 -5.53 17.13
CA GLU A 94 15.13 -6.34 16.07
C GLU A 94 13.80 -5.73 15.62
N GLN A 95 12.93 -5.40 16.57
CA GLN A 95 11.65 -4.76 16.28
C GLN A 95 11.83 -3.40 15.59
N SER A 96 12.84 -2.62 15.99
CA SER A 96 13.14 -1.34 15.34
C SER A 96 13.59 -1.48 13.90
N ARG A 97 14.19 -2.62 13.50
CA ARG A 97 14.48 -2.88 12.08
C ARG A 97 13.20 -3.09 11.29
N SER A 98 12.29 -3.92 11.80
CA SER A 98 10.95 -4.10 11.21
C SER A 98 10.21 -2.77 11.10
N ASN A 99 10.25 -1.96 12.15
CA ASN A 99 9.62 -0.65 12.17
C ASN A 99 10.28 0.32 11.17
N PHE A 100 11.60 0.28 11.02
CA PHE A 100 12.31 1.08 10.01
C PHE A 100 11.77 0.79 8.61
N ASP A 101 11.54 -0.48 8.26
CA ASP A 101 10.98 -0.88 6.96
C ASP A 101 9.56 -0.31 6.75
N VAL A 102 8.76 -0.19 7.81
CA VAL A 102 7.45 0.46 7.78
C VAL A 102 7.59 1.96 7.57
N ILE A 103 8.51 2.60 8.29
CA ILE A 103 8.79 4.05 8.17
C ILE A 103 9.32 4.40 6.79
N GLY A 104 10.11 3.52 6.18
CA GLY A 104 10.59 3.66 4.81
C GLY A 104 9.46 3.82 3.78
N GLN A 105 8.25 3.33 4.07
CA GLN A 105 7.08 3.50 3.18
C GLN A 105 6.37 4.85 3.36
N LEU A 106 6.76 5.63 4.37
CA LEU A 106 6.12 6.88 4.77
C LEU A 106 7.00 8.11 4.53
N ILE A 107 8.25 7.90 4.13
CA ILE A 107 9.21 8.95 3.83
C ILE A 107 9.49 9.02 2.33
N ASN A 108 10.04 10.15 1.91
CA ASN A 108 10.53 10.39 0.57
C ASN A 108 11.85 11.16 0.69
N THR A 109 12.98 10.51 0.45
CA THR A 109 14.29 11.17 0.64
C THR A 109 14.62 12.17 -0.47
N ALA A 110 14.03 12.01 -1.66
CA ALA A 110 14.20 12.95 -2.78
C ALA A 110 13.39 14.25 -2.61
N ASP A 111 12.33 14.22 -1.81
CA ASP A 111 11.52 15.38 -1.41
C ASP A 111 11.06 15.19 0.05
N PRO A 112 11.96 15.45 1.04
CA PRO A 112 11.74 15.14 2.45
C PRO A 112 10.43 15.71 3.02
N GLU A 113 10.08 16.94 2.69
CA GLU A 113 8.88 17.64 3.15
C GLU A 113 7.58 17.00 2.63
N SER A 114 7.63 16.25 1.52
CA SER A 114 6.50 15.48 0.99
C SER A 114 6.20 14.20 1.80
N SER A 115 7.08 13.83 2.72
CA SER A 115 6.97 12.61 3.52
C SER A 115 5.68 12.60 4.34
N ARG A 116 4.88 11.53 4.21
CA ARG A 116 3.66 11.35 5.00
C ARG A 116 3.95 11.26 6.50
N LEU A 117 5.14 10.80 6.88
CA LEU A 117 5.63 10.83 8.27
C LEU A 117 5.64 12.25 8.85
N LEU A 118 5.95 13.26 8.02
CA LEU A 118 5.95 14.67 8.41
C LEU A 118 4.56 15.31 8.24
N GLN A 119 3.87 15.00 7.16
CA GLN A 119 2.61 15.68 6.83
C GLN A 119 1.43 15.24 7.69
N LYS A 120 1.35 13.96 8.12
CA LYS A 120 0.19 13.47 8.89
C LYS A 120 0.06 14.13 10.26
N PRO A 121 1.12 14.30 11.06
CA PRO A 121 1.02 14.97 12.35
C PRO A 121 0.95 16.50 12.24
N LEU A 122 1.26 17.08 11.08
CA LEU A 122 1.27 18.54 10.84
C LEU A 122 -0.14 19.10 10.62
N ALA A 123 -0.36 20.35 11.05
CA ALA A 123 -1.61 21.07 10.83
C ALA A 123 -1.88 21.34 9.34
N GLN A 124 -3.14 21.28 8.92
CA GLN A 124 -3.51 21.43 7.50
C GLN A 124 -3.21 22.84 6.94
N ASP A 125 -3.31 23.88 7.77
CA ASP A 125 -2.96 25.26 7.42
C ASP A 125 -1.45 25.47 7.27
N ALA A 126 -0.64 24.59 7.88
CA ALA A 126 0.81 24.51 7.68
C ALA A 126 1.21 23.53 6.55
N GLY A 127 0.26 23.04 5.75
CA GLY A 127 0.52 22.10 4.65
C GLY A 127 0.45 20.61 5.03
N GLY A 128 -0.02 20.30 6.24
CA GLY A 128 -0.24 18.93 6.71
C GLY A 128 -1.43 18.23 6.05
N LEU A 129 -1.52 16.92 6.28
CA LEU A 129 -2.58 16.04 5.78
C LEU A 129 -3.56 15.68 6.90
N PRO A 130 -4.84 15.41 6.57
CA PRO A 130 -5.78 14.90 7.55
C PRO A 130 -5.28 13.63 8.26
N HIS A 131 -5.33 13.64 9.58
CA HIS A 131 -4.92 12.54 10.44
C HIS A 131 -5.91 12.31 11.56
N THR A 132 -6.35 11.05 11.72
CA THR A 132 -7.36 10.68 12.71
C THR A 132 -6.86 10.85 14.14
N GLY A 133 -5.56 10.66 14.39
CA GLY A 133 -4.94 10.89 15.70
C GLY A 133 -4.83 12.36 16.10
N GLY A 134 -5.21 13.29 15.22
CA GLY A 134 -5.12 14.73 15.45
C GLY A 134 -3.83 15.35 14.92
N THR A 135 -3.68 16.63 15.23
CA THR A 135 -2.53 17.46 14.89
C THR A 135 -1.59 17.56 16.08
N PHE A 136 -0.31 17.33 15.84
CA PHE A 136 0.76 17.37 16.84
C PHE A 136 1.73 18.53 16.61
N TRP A 137 1.98 18.91 15.35
CA TRP A 137 2.76 20.10 15.01
C TRP A 137 1.86 21.13 14.35
N THR A 138 1.90 22.37 14.83
CA THR A 138 1.09 23.47 14.28
C THR A 138 1.82 24.28 13.21
N SER A 139 3.14 24.11 13.09
CA SER A 139 4.00 24.78 12.11
C SER A 139 5.18 23.87 11.74
N THR A 140 5.77 24.10 10.57
CA THR A 140 7.05 23.50 10.17
C THR A 140 8.24 24.04 10.98
N ASP A 141 8.05 25.12 11.76
CA ASP A 141 9.04 25.64 12.70
C ASP A 141 9.12 24.84 14.01
N ASP A 142 8.24 23.84 14.19
CA ASP A 142 8.26 22.98 15.37
C ASP A 142 9.61 22.24 15.46
N PRO A 143 10.30 22.28 16.61
CA PRO A 143 11.63 21.67 16.75
C PRO A 143 11.62 20.15 16.55
N GLU A 144 10.50 19.48 16.84
CA GLU A 144 10.36 18.04 16.61
C GLU A 144 10.15 17.72 15.13
N TYR A 145 9.30 18.51 14.44
CA TYR A 145 9.17 18.45 12.99
C TYR A 145 10.55 18.62 12.31
N GLY A 146 11.28 19.67 12.70
CA GLY A 146 12.59 19.97 12.15
C GLY A 146 13.62 18.86 12.39
N ARG A 147 13.55 18.17 13.53
CA ARG A 147 14.42 17.03 13.85
C ARG A 147 14.15 15.83 12.95
N LEU A 148 12.87 15.50 12.73
CA LEU A 148 12.48 14.42 11.83
C LEU A 148 12.81 14.74 10.37
N LEU A 149 12.56 15.98 9.93
CA LEU A 149 12.94 16.45 8.59
C LEU A 149 14.45 16.30 8.38
N GLN A 150 15.25 16.76 9.35
CA GLN A 150 16.70 16.65 9.28
C GLN A 150 17.17 15.19 9.28
N TRP A 151 16.48 14.29 9.99
CA TRP A 151 16.77 12.86 9.94
C TRP A 151 16.54 12.30 8.54
N ILE A 152 15.40 12.60 7.89
CA ILE A 152 15.12 12.17 6.52
C ILE A 152 16.17 12.71 5.54
N GLN A 153 16.54 13.99 5.66
CA GLN A 153 17.55 14.64 4.83
C GLN A 153 18.96 14.05 4.95
N ARG A 154 19.25 13.30 6.03
CA ARG A 154 20.54 12.62 6.22
C ARG A 154 20.57 11.19 5.69
N LEU A 155 19.42 10.62 5.39
CA LEU A 155 19.34 9.31 4.73
C LEU A 155 19.89 9.45 3.30
N PRO A 156 20.33 8.35 2.67
CA PRO A 156 20.74 8.40 1.28
C PRO A 156 19.55 8.84 0.39
N ASP A 157 19.79 9.82 -0.47
CA ASP A 157 18.79 10.55 -1.26
C ASP A 157 18.19 9.73 -2.43
N ASP A 158 18.69 8.51 -2.62
CA ASP A 158 18.19 7.54 -3.60
C ASP A 158 17.35 6.40 -2.96
N GLN A 159 17.17 6.41 -1.64
CA GLN A 159 16.41 5.40 -0.90
C GLN A 159 14.99 5.87 -0.57
N PHE A 160 14.04 4.94 -0.41
CA PHE A 160 12.68 5.27 0.05
C PHE A 160 11.97 6.35 -0.79
N ILE A 161 12.26 6.42 -2.09
CA ILE A 161 11.52 7.29 -3.00
C ILE A 161 10.22 6.57 -3.37
N PRO A 162 9.03 7.12 -3.05
CA PRO A 162 7.78 6.50 -3.44
C PRO A 162 7.71 6.38 -4.96
N ALA A 163 7.32 5.20 -5.45
CA ALA A 163 6.99 5.06 -6.85
C ALA A 163 5.84 6.03 -7.20
N PRO A 164 5.80 6.57 -8.43
CA PRO A 164 4.67 7.38 -8.88
C PRO A 164 3.35 6.66 -8.61
N GLU A 165 2.42 7.34 -7.94
CA GLU A 165 1.09 6.79 -7.68
C GLU A 165 0.37 6.61 -9.04
N PRO A 166 -0.17 5.41 -9.34
CA PRO A 166 -0.90 5.21 -10.59
C PRO A 166 -2.21 5.99 -10.56
N GLU A 167 -2.67 6.43 -11.73
CA GLU A 167 -4.00 7.01 -11.86
C GLU A 167 -5.06 5.92 -11.71
N ILE A 168 -6.05 6.15 -10.84
CA ILE A 168 -7.23 5.30 -10.74
C ILE A 168 -8.27 5.76 -11.76
N ASP A 169 -8.75 4.84 -12.59
CA ASP A 169 -9.56 5.21 -13.76
C ASP A 169 -11.02 5.53 -13.39
N PHE A 170 -11.48 6.75 -13.73
CA PHE A 170 -12.85 7.18 -13.49
C PHE A 170 -13.88 6.42 -14.35
N ALA A 171 -13.54 6.08 -15.59
CA ALA A 171 -14.46 5.35 -16.47
C ALA A 171 -14.77 3.95 -15.91
N PHE A 172 -13.75 3.26 -15.38
CA PHE A 172 -13.88 1.98 -14.70
C PHE A 172 -14.63 2.11 -13.38
N PHE A 173 -14.37 3.17 -12.62
CA PHE A 173 -15.15 3.46 -11.42
C PHE A 173 -16.64 3.52 -11.73
N ARG A 174 -17.02 4.35 -12.72
CA ARG A 174 -18.42 4.55 -13.12
C ARG A 174 -19.05 3.27 -13.69
N ALA A 175 -18.31 2.50 -14.47
CA ALA A 175 -18.84 1.31 -15.15
C ALA A 175 -18.90 0.06 -14.27
N CYS A 176 -17.99 -0.09 -13.31
CA CYS A 176 -17.78 -1.37 -12.62
C CYS A 176 -17.78 -1.24 -11.10
N VAL A 177 -17.21 -0.16 -10.54
CA VAL A 177 -17.04 -0.02 -9.09
C VAL A 177 -18.31 0.49 -8.42
N GLN A 178 -18.99 1.48 -9.01
CA GLN A 178 -20.21 2.05 -8.43
C GLN A 178 -21.32 1.01 -8.27
N ASP A 179 -21.46 0.10 -9.23
CA ASP A 179 -22.45 -0.98 -9.18
C ASP A 179 -22.25 -1.90 -7.96
N VAL A 180 -21.01 -2.13 -7.54
CA VAL A 180 -20.69 -2.91 -6.32
C VAL A 180 -21.31 -2.28 -5.07
N PHE A 181 -21.42 -0.95 -5.03
CA PHE A 181 -21.94 -0.24 -3.87
C PHE A 181 -23.46 -0.34 -3.71
N ALA A 182 -24.17 -0.42 -4.84
CA ALA A 182 -25.62 -0.53 -4.87
C ALA A 182 -26.07 -2.00 -4.76
N ASN A 183 -25.30 -2.93 -5.30
CA ASN A 183 -25.67 -4.34 -5.37
C ASN A 183 -25.17 -5.12 -4.13
N PRO A 184 -26.08 -5.54 -3.23
CA PRO A 184 -25.71 -6.40 -2.12
C PRO A 184 -25.33 -7.80 -2.60
N ARG A 185 -24.45 -8.47 -1.86
CA ARG A 185 -24.35 -9.93 -1.91
C ARG A 185 -25.53 -10.55 -1.18
N ASP A 186 -25.85 -11.80 -1.50
CA ASP A 186 -26.99 -12.49 -0.91
C ASP A 186 -26.92 -12.48 0.63
N GLY A 187 -28.01 -12.06 1.28
CA GLY A 187 -28.08 -11.88 2.73
C GLY A 187 -27.29 -10.70 3.33
N GLN A 188 -26.65 -9.84 2.53
CA GLN A 188 -25.81 -8.73 3.03
C GLN A 188 -26.42 -7.35 2.74
N LEU A 189 -26.11 -6.37 3.59
CA LEU A 189 -26.47 -4.96 3.33
C LEU A 189 -25.55 -4.36 2.27
N PRO A 190 -26.07 -3.55 1.31
CA PRO A 190 -25.22 -2.86 0.34
C PRO A 190 -24.48 -1.68 0.99
N CYS A 191 -23.32 -1.31 0.46
CA CYS A 191 -22.49 -0.22 0.97
C CYS A 191 -23.30 1.08 1.10
N THR A 192 -24.20 1.32 0.15
CA THR A 192 -25.09 2.48 0.09
C THR A 192 -25.91 2.72 1.36
N ARG A 193 -26.24 1.67 2.13
CA ARG A 193 -27.00 1.83 3.39
C ARG A 193 -26.24 2.64 4.45
N CYS A 194 -24.91 2.55 4.46
CA CYS A 194 -24.07 3.22 5.45
C CYS A 194 -23.21 4.33 4.86
N HIS A 195 -22.92 4.27 3.56
CA HIS A 195 -21.97 5.16 2.87
C HIS A 195 -22.66 6.08 1.84
N SER A 196 -23.96 6.31 1.93
CA SER A 196 -24.69 7.21 1.02
C SER A 196 -24.52 8.71 1.31
N GLY A 197 -23.99 9.08 2.48
CA GLY A 197 -23.83 10.47 2.87
C GLY A 197 -22.83 10.67 4.02
N GLY A 198 -22.67 11.93 4.44
CA GLY A 198 -21.74 12.30 5.51
C GLY A 198 -20.27 12.29 5.08
N MET A 199 -19.35 12.25 6.06
CA MET A 199 -17.90 12.35 5.82
C MET A 199 -17.34 11.19 4.97
N ILE A 200 -17.99 10.02 4.97
CA ILE A 200 -17.62 8.82 4.21
C ILE A 200 -18.76 8.45 3.25
N GLY A 201 -19.36 9.45 2.61
CA GLY A 201 -20.52 9.33 1.71
C GLY A 201 -20.17 8.96 0.26
N PHE A 202 -19.25 8.01 0.05
CA PHE A 202 -18.74 7.68 -1.28
C PHE A 202 -19.64 6.75 -2.12
N ALA A 203 -20.70 6.21 -1.52
CA ALA A 203 -21.60 5.23 -2.13
C ALA A 203 -23.06 5.72 -2.09
N PRO A 204 -23.40 6.84 -2.77
CA PRO A 204 -24.79 7.24 -2.91
C PRO A 204 -25.56 6.19 -3.73
N ALA A 205 -26.86 6.03 -3.44
CA ALA A 205 -27.74 5.28 -4.33
C ALA A 205 -27.88 6.05 -5.66
N PRO A 206 -28.11 5.38 -6.79
CA PRO A 206 -28.42 6.10 -8.03
C PRO A 206 -29.71 6.92 -7.83
N GLY A 207 -29.78 8.06 -8.52
CA GLY A 207 -30.99 8.88 -8.59
C GLY A 207 -32.15 8.18 -9.33
N ARG A 208 -33.12 8.96 -9.81
CA ARG A 208 -34.22 8.41 -10.59
C ARG A 208 -33.69 7.78 -11.89
N GLY A 209 -33.92 6.48 -12.10
CA GLY A 209 -33.59 5.77 -13.35
C GLY A 209 -32.54 4.66 -13.23
N ASP A 210 -32.27 4.16 -12.02
CA ASP A 210 -31.36 3.04 -11.74
C ASP A 210 -29.90 3.28 -12.21
N ARG A 211 -29.51 4.54 -12.46
CA ARG A 211 -28.15 4.95 -12.83
C ARG A 211 -27.76 6.27 -12.16
N TRP A 212 -26.47 6.45 -11.88
CA TRP A 212 -25.91 7.72 -11.42
C TRP A 212 -25.76 8.71 -12.57
N SER A 213 -25.98 10.00 -12.30
CA SER A 213 -25.53 11.06 -13.21
C SER A 213 -24.00 11.15 -13.21
N ASP A 214 -23.42 11.81 -14.21
CA ASP A 214 -21.98 12.05 -14.27
C ASP A 214 -21.50 12.88 -13.06
N GLU A 215 -22.30 13.85 -12.61
CA GLU A 215 -22.00 14.64 -11.42
C GLU A 215 -22.01 13.81 -10.13
N GLU A 216 -23.00 12.92 -9.98
CA GLU A 216 -23.06 11.98 -8.86
C GLU A 216 -21.86 11.03 -8.85
N ALA A 217 -21.49 10.52 -10.03
CA ALA A 217 -20.33 9.66 -10.19
C ALA A 217 -19.01 10.37 -9.87
N GLN A 218 -18.81 11.58 -10.40
CA GLN A 218 -17.60 12.36 -10.14
C GLN A 218 -17.44 12.68 -8.65
N ARG A 219 -18.54 13.02 -7.97
CA ARG A 219 -18.53 13.29 -6.53
C ARG A 219 -18.19 12.03 -5.73
N ALA A 220 -18.81 10.89 -6.06
CA ALA A 220 -18.53 9.62 -5.43
C ALA A 220 -17.06 9.20 -5.63
N PHE A 221 -16.53 9.40 -6.84
CA PHE A 221 -15.13 9.13 -7.19
C PHE A 221 -14.15 9.95 -6.34
N GLN A 222 -14.40 11.26 -6.18
CA GLN A 222 -13.58 12.12 -5.33
C GLN A 222 -13.60 11.67 -3.85
N LEU A 223 -14.74 11.17 -3.37
CA LEU A 223 -14.88 10.72 -1.99
C LEU A 223 -14.24 9.35 -1.74
N ILE A 224 -14.43 8.38 -2.65
CA ILE A 224 -13.80 7.06 -2.51
C ILE A 224 -12.26 7.17 -2.62
N SER A 225 -11.75 8.07 -3.45
CA SER A 225 -10.31 8.30 -3.60
C SER A 225 -9.61 8.63 -2.27
N ARG A 226 -10.33 9.20 -1.29
CA ARG A 226 -9.78 9.52 0.05
C ARG A 226 -9.55 8.30 0.93
N VAL A 227 -10.17 7.17 0.61
CA VAL A 227 -10.04 5.90 1.34
C VAL A 227 -9.34 4.82 0.51
N ILE A 228 -8.81 5.20 -0.64
CA ILE A 228 -7.93 4.41 -1.49
C ILE A 228 -6.51 4.92 -1.32
N THR A 229 -5.56 4.00 -1.43
CA THR A 229 -4.16 4.35 -1.62
C THR A 229 -3.72 3.79 -2.97
N PRO A 230 -3.60 4.65 -4.00
CA PRO A 230 -3.30 4.19 -5.35
C PRO A 230 -2.04 3.33 -5.39
N GLY A 231 -2.06 2.29 -6.22
CA GLY A 231 -0.97 1.32 -6.33
C GLY A 231 -0.93 0.28 -5.21
N ASN A 232 -1.71 0.43 -4.13
CA ASN A 232 -1.67 -0.48 -2.98
C ASN A 232 -3.10 -0.82 -2.50
N ALA A 233 -3.63 -1.91 -3.05
CA ALA A 233 -4.97 -2.41 -2.75
C ALA A 233 -5.10 -2.88 -1.30
N GLU A 234 -4.08 -3.55 -0.79
CA GLU A 234 -4.01 -4.16 0.53
C GLU A 234 -4.08 -3.10 1.64
N GLN A 235 -3.56 -1.90 1.36
CA GLN A 235 -3.54 -0.79 2.30
C GLN A 235 -4.69 0.21 2.09
N SER A 236 -5.54 -0.02 1.09
CA SER A 236 -6.71 0.81 0.81
C SER A 236 -7.85 0.44 1.77
N ARG A 237 -8.28 1.39 2.60
CA ARG A 237 -9.38 1.17 3.57
C ARG A 237 -10.66 0.70 2.88
N PHE A 238 -10.89 1.12 1.64
CA PHE A 238 -11.96 0.64 0.78
C PHE A 238 -11.99 -0.89 0.66
N LEU A 239 -10.84 -1.54 0.48
CA LEU A 239 -10.73 -2.99 0.30
C LEU A 239 -10.48 -3.73 1.62
N LEU A 240 -9.80 -3.08 2.56
CA LEU A 240 -9.40 -3.67 3.83
C LEU A 240 -10.58 -3.80 4.81
N LYS A 241 -11.46 -2.81 4.89
CA LYS A 241 -12.55 -2.79 5.89
C LYS A 241 -13.65 -3.83 5.62
N PRO A 242 -14.19 -3.98 4.40
CA PRO A 242 -15.21 -5.00 4.14
C PRO A 242 -14.63 -6.40 3.87
N LEU A 243 -13.32 -6.61 3.91
CA LEU A 243 -12.69 -7.94 3.85
C LEU A 243 -12.73 -8.63 5.24
N HIS A 244 -12.98 -9.93 5.27
CA HIS A 244 -12.97 -10.73 6.50
C HIS A 244 -11.56 -10.76 7.14
N PRO A 245 -11.43 -10.72 8.48
CA PRO A 245 -10.12 -10.78 9.15
C PRO A 245 -9.26 -11.97 8.76
N ASP A 246 -9.85 -13.16 8.58
CA ASP A 246 -9.11 -14.36 8.16
C ASP A 246 -8.56 -14.24 6.73
N GLY A 247 -9.19 -13.41 5.90
CA GLY A 247 -8.69 -12.99 4.59
C GLY A 247 -7.64 -11.87 4.63
N GLY A 248 -7.25 -11.41 5.81
CA GLY A 248 -6.35 -10.28 6.02
C GLY A 248 -7.03 -8.91 5.95
N GLY A 249 -8.34 -8.84 6.27
CA GLY A 249 -9.09 -7.61 6.44
C GLY A 249 -8.91 -6.96 7.81
N ALA A 250 -9.36 -5.71 7.96
CA ALA A 250 -9.30 -5.00 9.24
C ALA A 250 -10.37 -5.51 10.22
N TYR A 251 -10.04 -5.63 11.50
CA TYR A 251 -11.02 -5.97 12.55
C TYR A 251 -12.13 -4.92 12.65
N THR A 252 -11.84 -3.65 12.39
CA THR A 252 -12.80 -2.54 12.58
C THR A 252 -13.60 -2.22 11.32
N HIS A 253 -14.82 -2.78 11.22
CA HIS A 253 -15.86 -2.36 10.28
C HIS A 253 -17.23 -2.59 10.93
N ASN A 254 -18.03 -1.53 11.07
CA ASN A 254 -19.35 -1.60 11.73
C ASN A 254 -20.46 -2.13 10.80
N GLY A 255 -20.09 -2.83 9.72
CA GLY A 255 -20.99 -3.36 8.69
C GLY A 255 -20.55 -4.76 8.23
N PRO A 256 -21.30 -5.39 7.31
CA PRO A 256 -21.01 -6.75 6.86
C PRO A 256 -19.62 -6.88 6.22
N ARG A 257 -19.07 -8.09 6.26
CA ARG A 257 -17.89 -8.47 5.47
C ARG A 257 -18.36 -8.93 4.10
N ARG A 258 -17.97 -8.18 3.07
CA ARG A 258 -18.35 -8.46 1.68
C ARG A 258 -17.56 -9.62 1.10
N TRP A 259 -16.26 -9.69 1.43
CA TRP A 259 -15.34 -10.68 0.88
C TRP A 259 -14.74 -11.52 2.00
N GLU A 260 -14.65 -12.82 1.77
CA GLU A 260 -14.03 -13.75 2.71
C GLU A 260 -12.50 -13.73 2.59
N SER A 261 -11.99 -13.62 1.37
CA SER A 261 -10.56 -13.65 1.10
C SER A 261 -10.20 -12.72 -0.06
N ARG A 262 -8.89 -12.43 -0.20
CA ARG A 262 -8.36 -11.67 -1.33
C ARG A 262 -8.50 -12.42 -2.65
N SER A 263 -8.71 -13.74 -2.65
CA SER A 263 -8.92 -14.49 -3.89
C SER A 263 -10.34 -14.36 -4.46
N ASP A 264 -11.23 -13.64 -3.76
CA ASP A 264 -12.56 -13.35 -4.28
C ASP A 264 -12.46 -12.58 -5.61
N PRO A 265 -13.15 -13.02 -6.69
CA PRO A 265 -13.04 -12.38 -8.00
C PRO A 265 -13.42 -10.90 -8.00
N GLU A 266 -14.43 -10.52 -7.20
CA GLU A 266 -14.84 -9.12 -7.09
C GLU A 266 -13.79 -8.29 -6.33
N TRP A 267 -13.16 -8.87 -5.31
CA TRP A 267 -12.04 -8.23 -4.62
C TRP A 267 -10.86 -8.02 -5.58
N GLN A 268 -10.50 -9.03 -6.37
CA GLN A 268 -9.40 -8.95 -7.34
C GLN A 268 -9.67 -7.93 -8.45
N MET A 269 -10.91 -7.82 -8.91
CA MET A 269 -11.32 -6.77 -9.85
C MET A 269 -11.04 -5.38 -9.28
N LEU A 270 -11.53 -5.11 -8.07
CA LEU A 270 -11.35 -3.80 -7.44
C LEU A 270 -9.90 -3.51 -7.05
N ALA A 271 -9.16 -4.54 -6.63
CA ALA A 271 -7.73 -4.44 -6.35
C ALA A 271 -6.93 -4.09 -7.61
N GLY A 272 -7.25 -4.69 -8.76
CA GLY A 272 -6.64 -4.33 -10.05
C GLY A 272 -6.92 -2.87 -10.42
N TRP A 273 -8.13 -2.37 -10.18
CA TRP A 273 -8.45 -0.96 -10.39
C TRP A 273 -7.66 -0.02 -9.46
N VAL A 274 -7.56 -0.34 -8.16
CA VAL A 274 -6.74 0.44 -7.21
C VAL A 274 -5.25 0.44 -7.59
N ARG A 275 -4.76 -0.65 -8.18
CA ARG A 275 -3.40 -0.76 -8.70
C ARG A 275 -3.18 -0.03 -10.04
N GLY A 276 -4.23 0.54 -10.64
CA GLY A 276 -4.16 1.21 -11.94
C GLY A 276 -4.09 0.24 -13.14
N GLU A 277 -4.38 -1.04 -12.93
CA GLU A 277 -4.29 -2.09 -13.96
C GLU A 277 -5.60 -2.23 -14.77
N ARG A 278 -6.67 -1.56 -14.32
CA ARG A 278 -7.99 -1.64 -14.95
C ARG A 278 -8.50 -0.25 -15.30
N SER A 279 -8.94 -0.10 -16.55
CA SER A 279 -9.44 1.15 -17.10
C SER A 279 -10.55 0.90 -18.12
N GLY A 280 -11.31 1.95 -18.44
CA GLY A 280 -12.43 1.88 -19.38
C GLY A 280 -13.64 1.16 -18.79
N SER A 281 -14.51 0.62 -19.64
CA SER A 281 -15.82 0.11 -19.21
C SER A 281 -15.93 -1.43 -19.12
N SER A 282 -14.81 -2.15 -19.14
CA SER A 282 -14.80 -3.61 -19.12
C SER A 282 -14.56 -4.15 -17.71
N CYS A 283 -15.57 -4.77 -17.10
CA CYS A 283 -15.49 -5.25 -15.71
C CYS A 283 -14.92 -6.67 -15.54
N SER A 284 -14.61 -7.36 -16.64
CA SER A 284 -13.96 -8.69 -16.63
C SER A 284 -12.48 -8.59 -16.34
#